data_AF-A0A7K2L1N7-F1
#
_entry.id   AF-A0A7K2L1N7-F1
#
_cell.length_a   1.000
_cell.length_b   1.000
_cell.length_c   1.000
_cell.angle_alpha   90.00
_cell.angle_beta   90.00
_cell.angle_gamma   90.00
#
_symmetry.space_group_name_H-M   'P 1'
#
loop_
_entity.id
_entity.type
_entity.pdbx_description
1 polymer ?
#
loop_
_entity_poly.entity_id
_entity_poly.type
_entity_poly.pdbx_seq_one_letter_code
_entity_poly.pdbx_strand_id
1 'polypeptide(L)'
;MSRVDPALGETTSYRLPHRDIDGIAVRGTRMLLSHSFRNHPGVELIRLELVDDVWVITSQEHLRLREPVTRRCVQGCDGVLWIRGGDTWARIEA
;
A
#
# COMPACT_ATOMS: atom_id res chain seq x y z
N MET A 1 -2.29 3.40 11.43
CA MET A 1 -2.53 1.98 11.08
C MET A 1 -2.35 1.18 12.35
N SER A 2 -3.24 0.24 12.64
CA SER A 2 -3.12 -0.62 13.82
C SER A 2 -2.90 -2.07 13.41
N ARG A 3 -2.00 -2.75 14.09
CA ARG A 3 -1.77 -4.19 13.98
C ARG A 3 -2.37 -4.84 15.20
N VAL A 4 -3.16 -5.89 14.97
CA VAL A 4 -3.76 -6.69 16.04
C VAL A 4 -3.01 -8.02 16.10
N ASP A 5 -2.54 -8.39 17.28
CA ASP A 5 -2.10 -9.75 17.55
C ASP A 5 -3.34 -10.66 17.58
N PRO A 6 -3.47 -11.63 16.66
CA PRO A 6 -4.67 -12.45 16.59
C PRO A 6 -4.81 -13.45 17.76
N ALA A 7 -3.72 -13.79 18.43
CA ALA A 7 -3.72 -14.72 19.56
C ALA A 7 -4.05 -14.00 20.88
N LEU A 8 -3.57 -12.76 21.05
CA LEU A 8 -3.70 -11.99 22.29
C LEU A 8 -4.79 -10.90 22.23
N GLY A 9 -5.19 -10.48 21.03
CA GLY A 9 -6.09 -9.33 20.82
C GLY A 9 -5.42 -7.98 21.10
N GLU A 10 -4.12 -7.96 21.42
CA GLU A 10 -3.36 -6.75 21.65
C GLU A 10 -3.27 -5.91 20.38
N THR A 11 -3.38 -4.60 20.52
CA THR A 11 -3.39 -3.67 19.39
C THR A 11 -2.24 -2.69 19.49
N THR A 12 -1.33 -2.73 18.52
CA THR A 12 -0.25 -1.75 18.37
C THR A 12 -0.58 -0.77 17.26
N SER A 13 -0.53 0.53 17.54
CA SER A 13 -0.88 1.58 16.58
C SER A 13 0.35 2.35 16.13
N TYR A 14 0.54 2.38 14.81
CA TYR A 14 1.65 3.05 14.14
C TYR A 14 1.15 4.29 13.39
N ARG A 15 1.94 5.37 13.46
CA ARG A 15 1.71 6.55 12.64
C ARG A 15 2.10 6.24 11.20
N LEU A 16 1.22 6.55 10.25
CA LEU A 16 1.54 6.50 8.84
C LEU A 16 2.08 7.86 8.38
N PRO A 17 3.08 7.89 7.48
CA PRO A 17 3.58 9.14 6.92
C PRO A 17 2.60 9.80 5.95
N HIS A 18 1.64 9.06 5.37
CA HIS A 18 0.61 9.58 4.47
C HIS A 18 -0.80 9.21 4.96
N ARG A 19 -1.74 10.16 4.80
CA ARG A 19 -3.14 10.02 5.28
C ARG A 19 -4.12 9.62 4.19
N ASP A 20 -3.84 9.94 2.93
CA ASP A 20 -4.76 9.77 1.82
C ASP A 20 -4.41 8.53 0.98
N ILE A 21 -4.35 7.37 1.62
CA ILE A 21 -4.00 6.11 0.94
C ILE A 21 -5.25 5.47 0.33
N ASP A 22 -5.16 4.96 -0.89
CA ASP A 22 -6.27 4.21 -1.51
C ASP A 22 -6.06 2.68 -1.41
N GLY A 23 -4.86 2.25 -1.03
CA GLY A 23 -4.52 0.84 -0.88
C GLY A 23 -3.31 0.61 0.02
N ILE A 24 -3.31 -0.53 0.69
CA ILE A 24 -2.28 -0.94 1.65
C ILE A 24 -2.08 -2.44 1.59
N ALA A 25 -0.83 -2.89 1.61
CA ALA A 25 -0.46 -4.29 1.85
C ALA A 25 0.72 -4.35 2.82
N VAL A 26 0.68 -5.27 3.78
CA VAL A 26 1.69 -5.38 4.84
C VAL A 26 2.10 -6.84 5.00
N ARG A 27 3.41 -7.10 5.14
CA ARG A 27 3.96 -8.42 5.51
C ARG A 27 5.18 -8.24 6.39
N GLY A 28 5.11 -8.75 7.61
CA GLY A 28 6.17 -8.57 8.61
C GLY A 28 6.46 -7.09 8.87
N THR A 29 7.71 -6.67 8.64
CA THR A 29 8.19 -5.29 8.79
C THR A 29 8.09 -4.48 7.50
N ARG A 30 7.51 -5.00 6.41
CA ARG A 30 7.39 -4.29 5.12
C ARG A 30 5.96 -3.90 4.82
N MET A 31 5.80 -2.75 4.18
CA MET A 31 4.50 -2.20 3.79
C MET A 31 4.58 -1.55 2.41
N LEU A 32 3.51 -1.74 1.65
CA LEU A 32 3.19 -0.98 0.43
C LEU A 32 2.01 -0.07 0.71
N LEU A 33 2.10 1.16 0.25
CA LEU A 33 0.99 2.08 0.13
C LEU A 33 0.83 2.49 -1.33
N SER A 34 -0.42 2.67 -1.75
CA SER A 34 -0.74 3.36 -2.99
C SER A 34 -1.48 4.66 -2.71
N HIS A 35 -1.11 5.73 -3.42
CA HIS A 35 -1.69 7.06 -3.30
C HIS A 35 -2.07 7.65 -4.67
N SER A 36 -3.08 8.52 -4.68
CA SER A 36 -3.44 9.46 -5.76
C SER A 36 -3.76 8.82 -7.12
N PHE A 37 -4.88 8.11 -7.18
CA PHE A 37 -5.46 7.62 -8.45
C PHE A 37 -6.32 8.65 -9.20
N ARG A 38 -6.64 9.78 -8.55
CA ARG A 38 -7.63 10.72 -9.09
C ARG A 38 -6.99 11.60 -10.16
N ASN A 39 -7.32 11.32 -11.43
CA ASN A 39 -7.00 12.13 -12.61
C ASN A 39 -5.54 12.08 -13.11
N HIS A 40 -4.76 11.06 -12.73
CA HIS A 40 -3.41 10.84 -13.29
C HIS A 40 -3.27 9.45 -13.94
N PRO A 41 -2.44 9.30 -14.99
CA PRO A 41 -2.28 8.05 -15.74
C PRO A 41 -1.42 6.98 -15.03
N GLY A 42 -1.38 6.98 -13.70
CA GLY A 42 -0.58 6.06 -12.93
C GLY A 42 -0.82 6.19 -11.43
N VAL A 43 -0.07 5.42 -10.67
CA VAL A 43 -0.25 5.24 -9.23
C VAL A 43 1.05 5.56 -8.54
N GLU A 44 0.98 6.36 -7.50
CA GLU A 44 2.14 6.51 -6.62
C GLU A 44 2.21 5.31 -5.68
N LEU A 45 3.32 4.59 -5.76
CA LEU A 45 3.64 3.45 -4.91
C LEU A 45 4.73 3.85 -3.93
N ILE A 46 4.47 3.63 -2.64
CA ILE A 46 5.39 3.94 -1.55
C ILE A 46 5.71 2.66 -0.81
N ARG A 47 7.02 2.37 -0.67
CA ARG A 47 7.53 1.25 0.12
C ARG A 47 8.01 1.77 1.46
N LEU A 48 7.68 1.02 2.51
CA LEU A 48 8.06 1.36 3.87
C LEU A 48 8.59 0.14 4.61
N GLU A 49 9.54 0.39 5.49
CA GLU A 49 10.03 -0.58 6.46
C GLU A 49 9.75 -0.08 7.89
N LEU A 50 9.41 -1.01 8.78
CA LEU A 50 9.21 -0.74 10.19
C LEU A 50 10.55 -0.85 10.92
N VAL A 51 11.07 0.28 11.40
CA VAL A 51 12.32 0.39 12.15
C VAL A 51 12.00 1.05 13.48
N ASP A 52 12.34 0.39 14.60
CA ASP A 52 12.09 0.88 15.96
C ASP A 52 10.65 1.40 16.16
N ASP A 53 9.66 0.61 15.72
CA ASP A 53 8.22 0.94 15.75
C ASP A 53 7.81 2.18 14.94
N VAL A 54 8.65 2.64 14.02
CA VAL A 54 8.38 3.75 13.10
C VAL A 54 8.41 3.27 11.66
N TRP A 55 7.39 3.63 10.88
CA TRP A 55 7.39 3.39 9.44
C TRP A 55 8.28 4.41 8.73
N VAL A 56 9.32 3.92 8.08
CA VAL A 56 10.29 4.71 7.31
C VAL A 56 10.07 4.45 5.83
N ILE A 57 9.94 5.51 5.04
CA ILE A 57 9.84 5.40 3.57
C ILE A 57 11.20 4.95 3.03
N THR A 58 11.22 3.83 2.31
CA THR A 58 12.43 3.30 1.67
C THR A 58 12.44 3.54 0.17
N SER A 59 11.28 3.66 -0.46
CA SER A 59 11.18 4.11 -1.85
C SER A 59 9.83 4.75 -2.16
N GLN A 60 9.82 5.59 -3.18
CA GLN A 60 8.63 6.23 -3.74
C GLN A 60 8.77 6.26 -5.25
N GLU A 61 7.82 5.66 -5.96
CA GLU A 61 7.86 5.55 -7.41
C GLU A 61 6.47 5.74 -8.04
N HIS A 62 6.45 6.24 -9.26
CA HIS A 62 5.23 6.36 -10.04
C HIS A 62 5.08 5.13 -10.94
N LEU A 63 4.19 4.23 -10.56
CA LEU A 63 3.85 3.06 -11.34
C LEU A 63 2.97 3.46 -12.53
N ARG A 64 3.51 3.33 -13.73
CA ARG A 64 2.73 3.48 -14.96
C ARG A 64 1.92 2.22 -15.21
N LEU A 65 0.62 2.38 -15.34
CA LEU A 65 -0.27 1.30 -15.73
C LEU A 65 -0.58 1.40 -17.22
N ARG A 66 -0.88 0.25 -17.83
CA ARG A 66 -1.19 0.19 -19.27
C ARG A 66 -2.48 0.91 -19.60
N GLU A 67 -3.43 0.88 -18.69
CA GLU A 67 -4.75 1.47 -18.84
C GLU A 67 -5.09 2.31 -17.61
N PRO A 68 -5.93 3.35 -17.77
CA PRO A 68 -6.32 4.23 -16.68
C PRO A 68 -6.94 3.48 -15.51
N VAL A 69 -6.73 4.03 -14.32
CA VAL A 69 -7.28 3.45 -13.11
C VAL A 69 -8.69 3.95 -12.85
N THR A 70 -9.63 3.03 -12.68
CA THR A 70 -11.01 3.34 -12.29
C THR A 70 -11.14 3.45 -10.76
N ARG A 71 -12.23 4.02 -10.25
CA ARG A 71 -12.51 3.98 -8.80
C ARG A 71 -12.58 2.52 -8.31
N ARG A 72 -12.04 2.24 -7.10
CA ARG A 72 -12.02 0.91 -6.42
C ARG A 72 -11.18 -0.15 -7.16
N CYS A 73 -9.91 0.15 -7.33
CA CYS A 73 -8.96 -0.59 -8.17
C CYS A 73 -7.87 -1.31 -7.37
N VAL A 74 -7.82 -1.16 -6.04
CA VAL A 74 -6.72 -1.68 -5.23
C VAL A 74 -7.20 -2.69 -4.21
N GLN A 75 -6.45 -3.78 -4.08
CA GLN A 75 -6.65 -4.76 -3.02
C GLN A 75 -5.31 -5.22 -2.45
N GLY A 76 -5.15 -5.13 -1.14
CA GLY A 76 -4.00 -5.68 -0.42
C GLY A 76 -4.31 -7.02 0.24
N CYS A 77 -3.37 -7.96 0.17
CA CYS A 77 -3.43 -9.23 0.90
C CYS A 77 -2.02 -9.77 1.11
N ASP A 78 -1.65 -10.10 2.36
CA ASP A 78 -0.37 -10.73 2.74
C ASP A 78 0.87 -10.14 2.05
N GLY A 79 1.05 -8.82 2.16
CA GLY A 79 2.15 -8.10 1.53
C GLY A 79 2.06 -7.93 0.01
N VAL A 80 1.00 -8.41 -0.63
CA VAL A 80 0.75 -8.21 -2.06
C VAL A 80 -0.30 -7.14 -2.27
N LEU A 81 0.04 -6.12 -3.06
CA LEU A 81 -0.89 -5.11 -3.53
C LEU A 81 -1.25 -5.41 -5.00
N TRP A 82 -2.54 -5.62 -5.25
CA TRP A 82 -3.11 -5.79 -6.58
C TRP A 82 -3.74 -4.48 -7.03
N ILE A 83 -3.37 -4.01 -8.21
CA ILE A 83 -3.87 -2.76 -8.77
C ILE A 83 -4.46 -3.02 -10.16
N ARG A 84 -5.73 -2.69 -10.35
CA ARG A 84 -6.44 -2.79 -11.62
C ARG A 84 -6.26 -1.52 -12.45
N GLY A 85 -5.74 -1.65 -13.66
CA GLY A 85 -5.79 -0.64 -14.71
C GLY A 85 -6.56 -1.19 -15.90
N GLY A 86 -7.73 -0.61 -16.18
CA GLY A 86 -8.72 -1.15 -17.14
C GLY A 86 -9.01 -2.64 -16.93
N ASP A 87 -8.63 -3.50 -17.87
CA ASP A 87 -8.82 -4.97 -17.80
C ASP A 87 -7.55 -5.73 -17.39
N THR A 88 -6.48 -5.02 -17.06
CA THR A 88 -5.22 -5.60 -16.59
C THR A 88 -5.02 -5.43 -15.09
N TRP A 89 -4.23 -6.32 -14.50
CA TRP A 89 -3.83 -6.27 -13.09
C TRP A 89 -2.32 -6.20 -12.95
N ALA A 90 -1.85 -5.25 -12.15
CA ALA A 90 -0.49 -5.22 -11.65
C ALA A 90 -0.44 -5.86 -10.26
N ARG A 91 0.59 -6.67 -10.01
CA ARG A 91 0.86 -7.34 -8.74
C ARG A 91 2.18 -6.84 -8.19
N ILE A 92 2.17 -6.31 -6.98
CA ILE A 92 3.35 -5.72 -6.34
C ILE A 92 3.52 -6.34 -4.94
N GLU A 93 4.72 -6.82 -4.63
CA GLU A 93 5.06 -7.38 -3.31
C GLU A 93 5.77 -6.36 -2.44
N ALA A 94 5.56 -6.43 -1.12
CA ALA A 94 6.15 -5.56 -0.11
C ALA A 94 7.63 -5.84 0.16
#